data_AF-A0A2M9A853-F1
#
_entry.id   AF-A0A2M9A853-F1
#
_cell.length_a   1.000
_cell.length_b   1.000
_cell.length_c   1.000
_cell.angle_alpha   90.00
_cell.angle_beta   90.00
_cell.angle_gamma   90.00
#
_symmetry.space_group_name_H-M   'P 1'
#
loop_
_entity.id
_entity.type
_entity.pdbx_description
1 polymer ?
#
loop_
_entity_poly.entity_id
_entity_poly.type
_entity_poly.pdbx_seq_one_letter_code
_entity_poly.pdbx_strand_id
1 'polypeptide(L)' 'MITPQQALEIFRKRYPKTRVLWIREHKDFYSFARQSEDGHNLITGGTPVVDKNDGSMYGLHLVKHRNLLMNFKKIDI' A
#
# COMPACT_ATOMS: atom_id res chain seq x y z
N MET A 1 4.21 16.44 2.53
CA MET A 1 3.38 15.29 2.16
C MET A 1 3.90 14.72 0.86
N ILE A 2 4.20 13.42 0.81
CA ILE A 2 4.71 12.76 -0.40
C ILE A 2 3.57 12.50 -1.39
N THR A 3 3.91 12.36 -2.67
CA THR A 3 2.94 12.05 -3.74
C THR A 3 2.67 10.54 -3.84
N PRO A 4 1.58 10.11 -4.51
CA PRO A 4 1.34 8.70 -4.78
C PRO A 4 2.48 8.04 -5.58
N GLN A 5 3.11 8.78 -6.50
CA GLN A 5 4.27 8.30 -7.27
C GLN A 5 5.48 8.05 -6.39
N GLN A 6 5.79 8.98 -5.47
CA GLN A 6 6.88 8.79 -4.49
C GLN A 6 6.60 7.60 -3.57
N ALA A 7 5.35 7.43 -3.12
CA ALA A 7 4.96 6.28 -2.32
C ALA A 7 5.12 4.95 -3.10
N LEU A 8 4.79 4.95 -4.39
CA LEU A 8 4.99 3.80 -5.27
C LEU A 8 6.48 3.47 -5.46
N GLU A 9 7.35 4.47 -5.59
CA GLU A 9 8.80 4.28 -5.66
C GLU A 9 9.36 3.66 -4.38
N ILE A 10 8.94 4.18 -3.22
CA ILE A 10 9.30 3.62 -1.91
C ILE A 10 8.85 2.15 -1.81
N PHE A 11 7.61 1.87 -2.22
CA PHE A 11 7.07 0.52 -2.22
C PHE A 11 7.89 -0.43 -3.13
N ARG A 12 8.17 -0.02 -4.37
CA ARG A 12 8.94 -0.82 -5.34
C ARG A 12 10.37 -1.05 -4.90
N LYS A 13 10.99 -0.08 -4.22
CA LYS A 13 12.33 -0.25 -3.64
C LYS A 13 12.37 -1.35 -2.58
N ARG A 14 11.30 -1.46 -1.76
CA ARG A 14 11.19 -2.52 -0.75
C ARG A 14 10.75 -3.86 -1.33
N TYR A 15 9.82 -3.86 -2.27
CA TYR A 15 9.19 -5.03 -2.86
C TYR A 15 9.36 -5.05 -4.39
N PRO A 16 10.58 -5.20 -4.90
CA PRO A 16 10.88 -5.02 -6.34
C PRO A 16 10.20 -6.05 -7.23
N LYS A 17 9.93 -7.25 -6.71
CA LYS A 17 9.25 -8.34 -7.42
C LYS A 17 7.73 -8.32 -7.28
N THR A 18 7.17 -7.33 -6.58
CA THR A 18 5.74 -7.25 -6.33
C THR A 18 5.09 -6.31 -7.32
N ARG A 19 4.17 -6.84 -8.13
CA ARG A 19 3.38 -6.02 -9.03
C ARG A 19 2.33 -5.26 -8.24
N VAL A 20 2.33 -3.94 -8.36
CA VAL A 20 1.23 -3.09 -7.86
C VAL A 20 0.16 -3.03 -8.95
N LEU A 21 -1.10 -3.20 -8.58
CA LEU A 21 -2.26 -3.12 -9.47
C LEU A 21 -2.89 -1.71 -9.44
N TRP A 22 -3.04 -1.15 -8.25
CA TRP A 22 -3.50 0.23 -8.03
C TRP A 22 -3.13 0.68 -6.62
N ILE A 23 -3.17 2.00 -6.39
CA ILE A 23 -2.91 2.63 -5.09
C ILE A 23 -4.26 2.98 -4.44
N ARG A 24 -4.36 2.72 -3.14
CA ARG A 24 -5.44 3.24 -2.29
C ARG A 24 -4.89 4.41 -1.49
N GLU A 25 -5.47 5.58 -1.71
CA GLU A 25 -5.13 6.79 -1.00
C GLU A 25 -6.09 7.00 0.18
N HIS A 26 -5.53 7.01 1.39
CA HIS A 26 -6.19 7.46 2.62
C HIS A 26 -5.71 8.88 2.97
N LYS A 27 -6.33 9.54 3.95
CA LYS A 27 -5.88 10.88 4.40
C LYS A 27 -4.44 10.87 4.96
N ASP A 28 -4.07 9.79 5.65
CA ASP A 28 -2.80 9.70 6.38
C ASP A 28 -1.73 8.84 5.68
N PHE A 29 -2.13 7.96 4.75
CA PHE A 29 -1.21 7.00 4.15
C PHE A 29 -1.65 6.57 2.74
N TYR A 30 -0.70 5.96 2.02
CA TYR A 30 -0.95 5.20 0.80
C TYR A 30 -0.85 3.71 1.10
N SER A 31 -1.78 2.91 0.58
CA SER A 31 -1.69 1.45 0.62
C SER A 31 -1.81 0.87 -0.78
N PHE A 32 -1.33 -0.36 -0.98
CA PHE A 32 -1.12 -0.91 -2.32
C PHE A 32 -1.92 -2.19 -2.50
N ALA A 33 -2.78 -2.21 -3.53
CA ALA A 33 -3.28 -3.48 -4.05
C ALA A 33 -2.19 -4.09 -4.92
N ARG A 34 -1.86 -5.33 -4.64
CA ARG A 34 -0.65 -5.97 -5.16
C ARG A 34 -0.89 -7.43 -5.48
N GLN A 35 -0.11 -7.93 -6.42
CA GLN A 35 -0.02 -9.33 -6.78
C GLN A 35 1.45 -9.72 -6.71
N SER A 36 1.76 -10.76 -5.94
CA SER A 36 3.10 -11.36 -5.91
C SER A 36 3.27 -12.33 -7.10
N GLU A 37 4.52 -12.57 -7.52
CA GLU A 37 4.87 -13.45 -8.64
C GLU A 37 4.39 -14.90 -8.45
N ASP A 38 4.23 -15.35 -7.21
CA ASP A 38 3.70 -16.67 -6.85
C ASP A 38 2.16 -16.76 -6.91
N GLY A 39 1.47 -15.71 -7.37
CA GLY A 39 0.02 -15.68 -7.54
C GLY A 39 -0.78 -15.61 -6.23
N HIS A 40 -0.11 -15.59 -5.08
CA HIS A 40 -0.76 -15.47 -3.78
C HIS A 40 -1.20 -14.02 -3.52
N ASN A 41 -2.47 -13.74 -3.80
CA ASN A 41 -3.09 -12.42 -3.59
C ASN A 41 -3.16 -11.98 -2.10
N LEU A 42 -2.88 -12.89 -1.16
CA LEU A 42 -3.11 -12.69 0.27
C LEU A 42 -1.88 -13.09 1.08
N ILE A 43 -0.96 -12.15 1.25
CA ILE A 43 0.02 -12.24 2.34
C ILE A 43 -0.76 -11.95 3.64
N THR A 44 -0.98 -13.00 4.43
CA THR A 44 -1.66 -12.99 5.75
C THR A 44 -0.97 -12.10 6.82
N GLY A 45 0.12 -11.41 6.46
CA GLY A 45 1.00 -10.63 7.34
C GLY A 45 0.77 -9.11 7.37
N GLY A 46 -0.35 -8.61 6.84
CA GLY A 46 -0.69 -7.18 6.90
C GLY A 46 -0.49 -6.43 5.57
N THR A 47 -1.26 -5.36 5.39
CA THR A 47 -1.22 -4.52 4.20
C THR A 47 -0.10 -3.48 4.34
N PRO A 48 0.88 -3.45 3.43
CA PRO A 48 1.94 -2.45 3.43
C PRO A 48 1.31 -1.08 3.18
N VAL A 49 1.72 -0.11 3.98
CA VAL A 49 1.34 1.27 3.81
C VAL A 49 2.57 2.17 3.89
N VAL A 50 2.48 3.31 3.22
CA VAL A 50 3.49 4.36 3.25
C VAL A 50 2.84 5.60 3.83
N ASP A 51 3.42 6.14 4.90
CA ASP A 51 2.94 7.37 5.54
C ASP A 51 3.06 8.55 4.57
N LYS A 52 2.02 9.38 4.56
CA LYS A 52 1.99 10.57 3.70
C LYS A 52 2.94 11.66 4.15
N ASN A 53 3.28 11.74 5.43
CA ASN A 53 4.08 12.83 5.98
C ASN A 53 5.57 12.61 5.76
N ASP A 54 6.08 11.41 6.10
CA ASP A 54 7.52 11.13 6.10
C ASP A 54 7.95 10.02 5.12
N GLY A 55 7.00 9.32 4.48
CA GLY A 55 7.29 8.21 3.58
C GLY A 55 7.78 6.93 4.28
N SER A 56 7.65 6.85 5.60
CA SER A 56 7.92 5.63 6.35
C SER A 56 6.96 4.52 5.94
N MET A 57 7.46 3.29 5.87
CA MET A 57 6.67 2.13 5.45
C MET A 57 6.42 1.18 6.62
N TYR A 58 5.16 0.86 6.87
CA TYR A 58 4.73 -0.05 7.92
C TYR A 58 3.58 -0.96 7.45
N GLY A 59 3.21 -1.96 8.26
CA GLY A 59 2.13 -2.90 7.94
C GLY A 59 0.88 -2.61 8.76
N LEU A 60 -0.28 -2.49 8.11
CA LEU A 60 -1.57 -2.48 8.78
C LEU A 60 -2.13 -3.90 8.91
N HIS A 61 -2.50 -4.29 10.14
CA HIS A 61 -3.24 -5.53 10.36
C HIS A 61 -4.72 -5.40 9.91
N LEU A 62 -5.09 -6.20 8.91
CA LEU A 62 -6.43 -6.20 8.30
C LEU A 62 -7.59 -6.35 9.29
N VAL A 63 -7.38 -7.11 10.37
CA VAL A 63 -8.42 -7.36 11.40
C VAL A 63 -8.69 -6.13 12.27
N LYS A 64 -7.68 -5.29 12.53
CA LYS A 64 -7.80 -4.09 13.38
C LYS A 64 -8.12 -2.82 12.59
N HIS A 65 -7.70 -2.76 11.32
CA HIS A 65 -7.74 -1.54 10.51
C HIS A 65 -8.69 -1.62 9.32
N ARG A 66 -9.61 -2.59 9.30
CA ARG A 66 -10.54 -2.82 8.18
C ARG A 66 -11.29 -1.56 7.75
N ASN A 67 -11.74 -0.74 8.70
CA ASN A 67 -12.48 0.49 8.41
C ASN A 67 -11.63 1.56 7.71
N LEU A 68 -10.32 1.64 8.01
CA LEU A 68 -9.39 2.57 7.37
C LEU A 68 -9.17 2.22 5.88
N LEU A 69 -9.32 0.93 5.54
CA LEU A 69 -9.26 0.45 4.16
C LEU A 69 -10.59 0.53 3.42
N MET A 70 -11.68 1.02 4.04
CA MET A 70 -12.96 1.24 3.37
C MET A 70 -13.12 2.67 2.87
N ASN A 71 -12.49 3.65 3.53
CA ASN A 71 -12.52 5.06 3.15
C ASN A 71 -11.26 5.45 2.38
N PHE A 72 -11.15 5.04 1.11
CA PHE A 72 -10.01 5.37 0.27
C PHE A 72 -10.43 5.87 -1.10
N LYS A 73 -9.56 6.68 -1.71
CA LYS A 73 -9.61 6.99 -3.13
C LYS A 73 -8.74 5.99 -3.89
N LYS A 74 -9.28 5.37 -4.93
CA LYS A 74 -8.51 4.51 -5.84
C LYS A 74 -7.73 5.39 -6.83
N ILE A 75 -6.46 5.05 -7.06
CA ILE A 75 -5.60 5.66 -8.07
C ILE A 75 -5.05 4.53 -8.95
N ASP A 76 -5.40 4.55 -10.24
CA ASP A 76 -4.83 3.66 -11.25
C ASP A 76 -3.41 4.15 -11.62
N ILE A 77 -2.52 3.20 -11.94
CA ILE A 77 -1.08 3.40 -12.15
C ILE A 77 -0.62 2.96 -13.52
#